data_AF-A0A819TPK1-F1
#
_entry.id   AF-A0A819TPK1-F1
#
_cell.length_a   1.000
_cell.length_b   1.000
_cell.length_c   1.000
_cell.angle_alpha   90.00
_cell.angle_beta   90.00
_cell.angle_gamma   90.00
#
_symmetry.space_group_name_H-M   'P 1'
#
loop_
_entity.id
_entity.type
_entity.pdbx_description
1 polymer ?
#
loop_
_entity_poly.entity_id
_entity_poly.type
_entity_poly.pdbx_seq_one_letter_code
_entity_poly.pdbx_strand_id
1 'polypeptide(L)'
;TTTRKEPLNTTNFLACQRILTEFVKIFDIHGYEKDSPLEQRVFFSLNGYTTLTKLIELRAECHKPPLAPESLIALTVSVYRAATNNNVDNALYILNSGKILILVESLVRHLTGLKIDDLTTSNNDHQSESEKLAQIDLVTNLAEILASLITMYNSVMNDIRKHETETNEDKLIISRLTDFISYMANIAILDRIAAFFRSARAIVNTTKSRIPDMITHLLNLLQQMIYFSRPKIYLPPFGHSSKKSVNDPAQVLSIMKTTNFCEIFSLLYGILIHDTDNNNNNNNNQTMHDNNSPITLHEKTLIILNNSLILLNTIAILDLDIFQTILGEETISLQLRHVANYILAHCHNQQTTINDTLLHQIILLIGYYSVLNQDNQCRLAFGNRPTVLQQLSCLPFRYFVESKYMDILFPTLMACSFDCEATRTILQTEMSLDLIVNFIQIKLTETKMTNEDTFAFYMIFPRDECNNALKYYRPISKLTTNQIESHDDEEKENIEIKS
;
A
#
# COMPACT_ATOMS: atom_id res chain seq x y z
N THR A 1 -0.74 -41.60 -29.98
CA THR A 1 0.70 -41.40 -30.24
C THR A 1 1.19 -40.25 -29.38
N THR A 2 1.57 -40.56 -28.15
CA THR A 2 2.14 -39.63 -27.17
C THR A 2 3.59 -39.34 -27.56
N THR A 3 3.82 -38.30 -28.35
CA THR A 3 5.16 -37.77 -28.59
C THR A 3 5.72 -37.28 -27.25
N ARG A 4 6.63 -38.06 -26.66
CA ARG A 4 7.39 -37.70 -25.46
C ARG A 4 8.21 -36.45 -25.82
N LYS A 5 7.79 -35.28 -25.33
CA LYS A 5 8.54 -34.04 -25.54
C LYS A 5 9.90 -34.20 -24.84
N GLU A 6 10.99 -34.13 -25.60
CA GLU A 6 12.35 -34.19 -25.07
C GLU A 6 12.77 -32.82 -24.50
N PRO A 7 13.61 -32.77 -23.45
CA PRO A 7 14.12 -31.52 -22.90
C PRO A 7 14.89 -30.73 -23.97
N LEU A 8 14.87 -29.39 -23.87
CA LEU A 8 15.50 -28.52 -24.85
C LEU A 8 17.02 -28.80 -24.94
N ASN A 9 17.52 -29.18 -26.11
CA ASN A 9 18.96 -29.36 -26.34
C ASN A 9 19.70 -28.03 -26.07
N THR A 10 20.85 -28.09 -25.40
CA THR A 10 21.72 -26.97 -25.01
C THR A 10 21.96 -25.96 -26.14
N THR A 11 22.09 -26.41 -27.39
CA THR A 11 22.30 -25.49 -28.54
C THR A 11 21.07 -24.63 -28.82
N ASN A 12 19.88 -25.24 -28.81
CA ASN A 12 18.61 -24.53 -29.02
C ASN A 12 18.30 -23.61 -27.84
N PHE A 13 18.62 -24.04 -26.61
CA PHE A 13 18.52 -23.21 -25.42
C PHE A 13 19.34 -21.92 -25.54
N LEU A 14 20.63 -22.03 -25.87
CA LEU A 14 21.52 -20.87 -26.00
C LEU A 14 21.09 -19.95 -27.15
N ALA A 15 20.60 -20.50 -28.25
CA ALA A 15 20.05 -19.71 -29.36
C ALA A 15 18.82 -18.91 -28.93
N CYS A 16 17.84 -19.56 -28.27
CA CYS A 16 16.66 -18.89 -27.73
C CYS A 16 17.02 -17.82 -26.70
N GLN A 17 17.95 -18.11 -25.79
CA GLN A 17 18.40 -17.16 -24.78
C GLN A 17 19.00 -15.89 -25.41
N ARG A 18 19.84 -16.04 -26.44
CA ARG A 18 20.41 -14.89 -27.17
C ARG A 18 19.31 -14.06 -27.83
N ILE A 19 18.39 -14.71 -28.56
CA ILE A 19 17.29 -14.03 -29.25
C ILE A 19 16.41 -13.25 -28.26
N LEU A 20 16.00 -13.87 -27.16
CA LEU A 20 15.17 -13.22 -26.16
C LEU A 20 15.90 -12.05 -25.46
N THR A 21 17.20 -12.19 -25.21
CA THR A 21 18.01 -11.10 -24.64
C THR A 21 18.07 -9.89 -25.58
N GLU A 22 18.20 -10.12 -26.89
CA GLU A 22 18.15 -9.03 -27.87
C GLU A 22 16.76 -8.40 -27.94
N PHE A 23 15.67 -9.16 -27.82
CA PHE A 23 14.33 -8.58 -27.72
C PHE A 23 14.17 -7.66 -26.51
N VAL A 24 14.66 -8.06 -25.32
CA VAL A 24 14.64 -7.18 -24.13
C VAL A 24 15.37 -5.88 -24.43
N LYS A 25 16.58 -5.94 -25.02
CA LYS A 25 17.33 -4.74 -25.40
C LYS A 25 16.57 -3.87 -26.40
N ILE A 26 15.99 -4.46 -27.45
CA ILE A 26 15.24 -3.72 -28.47
C ILE A 26 14.09 -2.95 -27.82
N PHE A 27 13.32 -3.60 -26.94
CA PHE A 27 12.18 -2.96 -26.28
C PHE A 27 12.61 -1.95 -25.20
N ASP A 28 13.69 -2.21 -24.43
CA ASP A 28 14.14 -1.34 -23.36
C ASP A 28 14.95 -0.11 -23.86
N ILE A 29 15.73 -0.25 -24.95
CA ILE A 29 16.52 0.85 -25.54
C ILE A 29 15.59 1.90 -26.17
N HIS A 30 14.51 1.48 -26.82
CA HIS A 30 13.56 2.38 -27.46
C HIS A 30 12.40 2.80 -26.53
N GLY A 31 12.20 2.13 -25.38
CA GLY A 31 11.12 2.42 -24.43
C GLY A 31 11.14 3.81 -23.76
N TYR A 32 12.21 4.59 -23.92
CA TYR A 32 12.31 5.99 -23.47
C TYR A 32 11.99 7.02 -24.55
N GLU A 33 11.88 6.62 -25.82
CA GLU A 33 11.39 7.48 -26.88
C GLU A 33 9.85 7.43 -26.87
N LYS A 34 9.21 8.60 -26.81
CA LYS A 34 7.74 8.75 -26.86
C LYS A 34 7.09 8.08 -28.10
N ASP A 35 7.89 7.66 -29.07
CA ASP A 35 7.54 7.04 -30.35
C ASP A 35 8.00 5.58 -30.52
N SER A 36 8.09 4.78 -29.45
CA SER A 36 8.40 3.33 -29.53
C SER A 36 7.20 2.34 -29.70
N PRO A 37 6.07 2.64 -30.37
CA PRO A 37 5.04 1.62 -30.61
C PRO A 37 5.32 0.75 -31.84
N LEU A 38 6.36 1.00 -32.66
CA LEU A 38 6.54 0.25 -33.92
C LEU A 38 7.01 -1.18 -33.68
N GLU A 39 8.10 -1.39 -32.94
CA GLU A 39 8.66 -2.71 -32.65
C GLU A 39 7.67 -3.57 -31.88
N GLN A 40 7.00 -2.98 -30.89
CA GLN A 40 5.94 -3.64 -30.12
C GLN A 40 4.74 -4.00 -30.99
N ARG A 41 4.32 -3.14 -31.93
CA ARG A 41 3.24 -3.45 -32.90
C ARG A 41 3.65 -4.51 -33.90
N VAL A 42 4.89 -4.47 -34.41
CA VAL A 42 5.41 -5.51 -35.30
C VAL A 42 5.47 -6.85 -34.57
N PHE A 43 5.99 -6.87 -33.35
CA PHE A 43 6.01 -8.05 -32.49
C PHE A 43 4.61 -8.62 -32.26
N PHE A 44 3.64 -7.75 -31.98
CA PHE A 44 2.23 -8.11 -31.88
C PHE A 44 1.70 -8.72 -33.20
N SER A 45 1.92 -8.06 -34.33
CA SER A 45 1.46 -8.51 -35.65
C SER A 45 2.03 -9.86 -36.09
N LEU A 46 3.24 -10.19 -35.62
CA LEU A 46 3.93 -11.45 -35.87
C LEU A 46 3.58 -12.56 -34.86
N ASN A 47 2.47 -12.40 -34.10
CA ASN A 47 2.02 -13.34 -33.08
C ASN A 47 3.05 -13.59 -31.96
N GLY A 48 3.89 -12.59 -31.66
CA GLY A 48 4.94 -12.70 -30.64
C GLY A 48 4.43 -13.17 -29.28
N TYR A 49 3.32 -12.60 -28.78
CA TYR A 49 2.71 -13.01 -27.52
C TYR A 49 2.25 -14.47 -27.48
N THR A 50 1.72 -15.00 -28.58
CA THR A 50 1.32 -16.41 -28.67
C THR A 50 2.54 -17.32 -28.57
N THR A 51 3.66 -16.92 -29.17
CA THR A 51 4.94 -17.65 -29.07
C THR A 51 5.50 -17.60 -27.65
N LEU A 52 5.52 -16.42 -27.01
CA LEU A 52 5.97 -16.29 -25.62
C LEU A 52 5.11 -17.10 -24.65
N THR A 53 3.78 -17.07 -24.81
CA THR A 53 2.86 -17.89 -24.00
C THR A 53 3.18 -19.38 -24.13
N LYS A 54 3.39 -19.88 -25.35
CA LYS A 54 3.80 -21.27 -25.56
C LYS A 54 5.14 -21.60 -24.91
N LEU A 55 6.10 -20.67 -24.89
CA LEU A 55 7.39 -20.85 -24.22
C LEU A 55 7.23 -20.93 -22.69
N ILE A 56 6.34 -20.12 -22.10
CA ILE A 56 6.02 -20.20 -20.66
C ILE A 56 5.38 -21.58 -20.35
N GLU A 57 4.50 -22.08 -21.23
CA GLU A 57 3.87 -23.40 -21.12
C GLU A 57 4.83 -24.58 -21.37
N LEU A 58 6.04 -24.36 -21.92
CA LEU A 58 7.04 -25.44 -22.05
C LEU A 58 7.56 -25.90 -20.69
N ARG A 59 7.31 -25.16 -19.62
CA ARG A 59 7.61 -25.62 -18.28
C ARG A 59 6.80 -26.89 -17.96
N ALA A 60 7.44 -27.89 -17.35
CA ALA A 60 6.77 -29.15 -17.08
C ALA A 60 5.59 -29.02 -16.10
N GLU A 61 4.55 -29.80 -16.36
CA GLU A 61 3.52 -30.19 -15.39
C GLU A 61 4.20 -30.84 -14.16
N CYS A 62 3.62 -30.71 -12.96
CA CYS A 62 4.16 -31.09 -11.62
C CYS A 62 4.82 -32.49 -11.46
N HIS A 63 4.82 -33.35 -12.49
CA HIS A 63 5.35 -34.72 -12.46
C HIS A 63 6.27 -35.07 -13.65
N LYS A 64 6.73 -34.09 -14.43
CA LYS A 64 7.70 -34.30 -15.53
C LYS A 64 8.94 -33.42 -15.33
N PRO A 65 10.13 -33.82 -15.82
CA PRO A 65 11.29 -32.95 -15.80
C PRO A 65 11.00 -31.68 -16.62
N PRO A 66 11.37 -30.48 -16.14
CA PRO A 66 11.13 -29.22 -16.86
C PRO A 66 11.74 -29.31 -18.25
N LEU A 67 10.94 -29.04 -19.29
CA LEU A 67 11.47 -29.05 -20.66
C LEU A 67 12.31 -27.81 -20.98
N ALA A 68 12.14 -26.75 -20.19
CA ALA A 68 12.87 -25.50 -20.28
C ALA A 68 13.39 -25.07 -18.89
N PRO A 69 14.65 -24.58 -18.78
CA PRO A 69 15.18 -24.02 -17.54
C PRO A 69 14.46 -22.76 -17.06
N GLU A 70 14.53 -22.49 -15.76
CA GLU A 70 13.90 -21.34 -15.10
C GLU A 70 14.35 -20.01 -15.69
N SER A 71 15.65 -19.91 -15.99
CA SER A 71 16.27 -18.73 -16.59
C SER A 71 15.69 -18.39 -17.97
N LEU A 72 15.31 -19.39 -18.77
CA LEU A 72 14.66 -19.14 -20.07
C LEU A 72 13.25 -18.63 -19.89
N ILE A 73 12.51 -19.15 -18.91
CA ILE A 73 11.14 -18.72 -18.61
C ILE A 73 11.17 -17.30 -18.05
N ALA A 74 12.07 -17.00 -17.11
CA ALA A 74 12.30 -15.65 -16.58
C ALA A 74 12.60 -14.64 -17.70
N LEU A 75 13.48 -15.01 -18.64
CA LEU A 75 13.80 -14.17 -19.78
C LEU A 75 12.62 -14.01 -20.76
N THR A 76 11.85 -15.08 -20.99
CA THR A 76 10.63 -15.04 -21.81
C THR A 76 9.61 -14.05 -21.21
N VAL A 77 9.42 -14.09 -19.90
CA VAL A 77 8.54 -13.16 -19.20
C VAL A 77 9.10 -11.73 -19.22
N SER A 78 10.41 -11.56 -19.14
CA SER A 78 11.05 -10.24 -19.29
C SER A 78 10.77 -9.62 -20.67
N VAL A 79 10.83 -10.41 -21.75
CA VAL A 79 10.40 -9.97 -23.09
C VAL A 79 8.91 -9.65 -23.11
N TYR A 80 8.08 -10.48 -22.48
CA TYR A 80 6.63 -10.25 -22.37
C TYR A 80 6.33 -8.90 -21.70
N ARG A 81 7.05 -8.58 -20.63
CA ARG A 81 6.98 -7.30 -19.93
C ARG A 81 7.38 -6.16 -20.85
N ALA A 82 8.58 -6.20 -21.42
CA ALA A 82 9.11 -5.11 -22.24
C ALA A 82 8.24 -4.83 -23.48
N ALA A 83 7.68 -5.87 -24.09
CA ALA A 83 6.76 -5.74 -25.23
C ALA A 83 5.41 -5.10 -24.88
N THR A 84 4.97 -5.21 -23.62
CA THR A 84 3.67 -4.71 -23.12
C THR A 84 3.80 -3.36 -22.43
N ASN A 85 5.02 -2.97 -22.05
CA ASN A 85 5.28 -1.75 -21.28
C ASN A 85 4.75 -0.51 -22.01
N ASN A 86 3.94 0.29 -21.30
CA ASN A 86 3.32 1.53 -21.78
C ASN A 86 2.54 1.43 -23.11
N ASN A 87 2.05 0.23 -23.49
CA ASN A 87 1.31 0.03 -24.74
C ASN A 87 -0.13 -0.41 -24.47
N VAL A 88 -1.08 0.51 -24.68
CA VAL A 88 -2.50 0.32 -24.36
C VAL A 88 -3.14 -0.78 -25.20
N ASP A 89 -2.87 -0.81 -26.51
CA ASP A 89 -3.46 -1.77 -27.44
C ASP A 89 -3.01 -3.20 -27.10
N ASN A 90 -1.71 -3.37 -26.84
CA ASN A 90 -1.16 -4.66 -26.44
C ASN A 90 -1.71 -5.10 -25.07
N ALA A 91 -1.82 -4.19 -24.11
CA ALA A 91 -2.39 -4.47 -22.80
C ALA A 91 -3.86 -4.93 -22.88
N LEU A 92 -4.68 -4.20 -23.65
CA LEU A 92 -6.09 -4.56 -23.89
C LEU A 92 -6.21 -5.90 -24.62
N TYR A 93 -5.34 -6.18 -25.59
CA TYR A 93 -5.31 -7.48 -26.25
C TYR A 93 -4.99 -8.61 -25.26
N ILE A 94 -3.95 -8.45 -24.43
CA ILE A 94 -3.56 -9.48 -23.47
C ILE A 94 -4.68 -9.76 -22.48
N LEU A 95 -5.29 -8.71 -21.92
CA LEU A 95 -6.39 -8.80 -20.97
C LEU A 95 -7.63 -9.48 -21.57
N ASN A 96 -7.96 -9.15 -22.83
CA ASN A 96 -9.09 -9.76 -23.53
C ASN A 96 -8.76 -11.16 -24.10
N SER A 97 -7.51 -11.61 -23.99
CA SER A 97 -7.09 -12.94 -24.42
C SER A 97 -7.00 -13.91 -23.25
N GLY A 98 -7.12 -15.21 -23.51
CA GLY A 98 -6.86 -16.23 -22.50
C GLY A 98 -5.39 -16.29 -22.01
N LYS A 99 -4.48 -15.47 -22.55
CA LYS A 99 -3.06 -15.48 -22.20
C LYS A 99 -2.79 -14.93 -20.79
N ILE A 100 -3.64 -14.03 -20.30
CA ILE A 100 -3.49 -13.46 -18.96
C ILE A 100 -3.66 -14.51 -17.85
N LEU A 101 -4.51 -15.52 -18.07
CA LEU A 101 -4.67 -16.64 -17.14
C LEU A 101 -3.36 -17.41 -16.94
N ILE A 102 -2.61 -17.62 -18.02
CA ILE A 102 -1.31 -18.31 -17.97
C ILE A 102 -0.28 -17.50 -17.17
N LEU A 103 -0.32 -16.16 -17.25
CA LEU A 103 0.53 -15.29 -16.44
C LEU A 103 0.15 -15.36 -14.94
N VAL A 104 -1.14 -15.33 -14.62
CA VAL A 104 -1.64 -15.44 -13.24
C VAL A 104 -1.30 -16.81 -12.64
N GLU A 105 -1.59 -17.90 -13.35
CA GLU A 105 -1.25 -19.25 -12.91
C GLU A 105 0.26 -19.42 -12.76
N SER A 106 1.06 -18.80 -13.64
CA SER A 106 2.50 -18.71 -13.49
C SER A 106 2.88 -18.03 -12.17
N LEU A 107 2.35 -16.85 -11.88
CA LEU A 107 2.68 -16.12 -10.64
C LEU A 107 2.33 -16.93 -9.39
N VAL A 108 1.10 -17.48 -9.32
CA VAL A 108 0.64 -18.28 -8.18
C VAL A 108 1.54 -19.50 -7.95
N ARG A 109 1.91 -20.20 -9.02
CA ARG A 109 2.78 -21.38 -8.94
C ARG A 109 4.17 -21.01 -8.40
N HIS A 110 4.76 -19.92 -8.87
CA HIS A 110 6.09 -19.49 -8.41
C HIS A 110 6.07 -18.99 -6.97
N LEU A 111 5.05 -18.22 -6.58
CA LEU A 111 4.88 -17.80 -5.18
C LEU A 111 4.66 -19.00 -4.25
N THR A 112 3.94 -20.03 -4.69
CA THR A 112 3.73 -21.27 -3.91
C THR A 112 5.04 -22.05 -3.74
N GLY A 113 5.89 -22.07 -4.76
CA GLY A 113 7.18 -22.75 -4.73
C GLY A 113 8.33 -21.95 -4.11
N LEU A 114 8.12 -20.67 -3.79
CA LEU A 114 9.18 -19.80 -3.27
C LEU A 114 9.42 -20.08 -1.79
N LYS A 115 10.51 -20.78 -1.48
CA LYS A 115 10.99 -20.92 -0.10
C LYS A 115 12.07 -19.91 0.17
N ILE A 116 11.88 -19.11 1.20
CA ILE A 116 12.78 -18.01 1.51
C ILE A 116 14.11 -18.49 2.11
N ASP A 117 14.12 -19.61 2.82
CA ASP A 117 15.34 -20.23 3.33
C ASP A 117 16.30 -20.61 2.19
N ASP A 118 15.75 -21.00 1.03
CA ASP A 118 16.53 -21.32 -0.16
C ASP A 118 17.17 -20.07 -0.78
N LEU A 119 16.63 -18.87 -0.52
CA LEU A 119 17.14 -17.59 -1.05
C LEU A 119 18.27 -16.99 -0.20
N THR A 120 18.40 -17.39 1.07
CA THR A 120 19.40 -16.87 2.02
C THR A 120 20.57 -17.80 2.25
N THR A 121 20.36 -19.11 2.10
CA THR A 121 21.40 -20.12 2.32
C THR A 121 22.28 -20.25 1.08
N SER A 122 23.56 -19.88 1.24
CA SER A 122 24.64 -20.13 0.28
C SER A 122 25.19 -21.57 0.36
N ASN A 123 24.54 -22.46 1.11
CA ASN A 123 25.11 -23.76 1.45
C ASN A 123 24.67 -24.85 0.46
N ASN A 124 25.65 -25.34 -0.30
CA ASN A 124 25.80 -26.69 -0.86
C ASN A 124 24.64 -27.35 -1.63
N ASP A 125 23.59 -26.63 -2.04
CA ASP A 125 22.59 -27.18 -2.96
C ASP A 125 23.01 -27.00 -4.43
N HIS A 126 22.81 -28.07 -5.23
CA HIS A 126 23.16 -28.15 -6.65
C HIS A 126 22.37 -27.19 -7.57
N GLN A 127 21.49 -26.33 -7.05
CA GLN A 127 20.85 -25.28 -7.85
C GLN A 127 21.79 -24.08 -7.98
N SER A 128 22.14 -23.75 -9.22
CA SER A 128 23.00 -22.61 -9.50
C SER A 128 22.39 -21.32 -8.94
N GLU A 129 23.21 -20.43 -8.36
CA GLU A 129 22.80 -19.09 -7.91
C GLU A 129 22.01 -18.32 -8.99
N SER A 130 22.34 -18.58 -10.26
CA SER A 130 21.62 -18.06 -11.44
C SER A 130 20.16 -18.51 -11.54
N GLU A 131 19.80 -19.71 -11.09
CA GLU A 131 18.42 -20.20 -11.11
C GLU A 131 17.59 -19.58 -9.98
N LYS A 132 18.19 -19.39 -8.79
CA LYS A 132 17.55 -18.69 -7.68
C LYS A 132 17.23 -17.24 -8.06
N LEU A 133 18.19 -16.55 -8.68
CA LEU A 133 18.01 -15.20 -9.19
C LEU A 133 16.95 -15.14 -10.31
N ALA A 134 16.94 -16.12 -11.22
CA ALA A 134 15.92 -16.20 -12.27
C ALA A 134 14.50 -16.37 -11.69
N GLN A 135 14.33 -17.11 -10.60
CA GLN A 135 13.04 -17.26 -9.95
C GLN A 135 12.52 -15.93 -9.36
N ILE A 136 13.42 -15.16 -8.73
CA ILE A 136 13.08 -13.81 -8.21
C ILE A 136 12.70 -12.89 -9.39
N ASP A 137 13.51 -12.85 -10.45
CA ASP A 137 13.25 -12.01 -11.62
C ASP A 137 11.91 -12.39 -12.28
N LEU A 138 11.60 -13.69 -12.34
CA LEU A 138 10.35 -14.20 -12.90
C LEU A 138 9.13 -13.72 -12.12
N VAL A 139 9.13 -13.87 -10.79
CA VAL A 139 8.03 -13.38 -9.93
C VAL A 139 7.90 -11.86 -10.04
N THR A 140 9.04 -11.15 -10.04
CA THR A 140 9.10 -9.68 -10.16
C THR A 140 8.44 -9.22 -11.45
N ASN A 141 8.87 -9.77 -12.59
CA ASN A 141 8.34 -9.41 -13.91
C ASN A 141 6.86 -9.81 -14.08
N LEU A 142 6.43 -10.96 -13.53
CA LEU A 142 5.02 -11.36 -13.57
C LEU A 142 4.14 -10.40 -12.76
N ALA A 143 4.56 -10.04 -11.54
CA ALA A 143 3.85 -9.09 -10.71
C ALA A 143 3.77 -7.71 -11.38
N GLU A 144 4.87 -7.26 -11.99
CA GLU A 144 4.93 -6.01 -12.74
C GLU A 144 3.97 -6.00 -13.94
N ILE A 145 3.97 -7.05 -14.77
CA ILE A 145 3.05 -7.16 -15.91
C ILE A 145 1.61 -7.09 -15.41
N LEU A 146 1.23 -7.91 -14.44
CA LEU A 146 -0.15 -7.96 -13.95
C LEU A 146 -0.58 -6.64 -13.32
N ALA A 147 0.29 -6.00 -12.54
CA ALA A 147 0.00 -4.68 -11.97
C ALA A 147 -0.17 -3.62 -13.07
N SER A 148 0.69 -3.61 -14.10
CA SER A 148 0.59 -2.66 -15.21
C SER A 148 -0.70 -2.85 -16.02
N LEU A 149 -1.10 -4.09 -16.30
CA LEU A 149 -2.35 -4.41 -17.01
C LEU A 149 -3.57 -3.91 -16.23
N ILE A 150 -3.63 -4.18 -14.92
CA ILE A 150 -4.73 -3.70 -14.06
C ILE A 150 -4.69 -2.17 -13.93
N THR A 151 -3.50 -1.55 -13.85
CA THR A 151 -3.36 -0.08 -13.79
C THR A 151 -3.94 0.59 -15.04
N MET A 152 -3.53 0.12 -16.21
CA MET A 152 -4.03 0.61 -17.50
C MET A 152 -5.55 0.50 -17.57
N TYR A 153 -6.08 -0.62 -17.09
CA TYR A 153 -7.49 -0.82 -17.04
C TYR A 153 -8.22 0.08 -16.05
N ASN A 154 -7.69 0.24 -14.84
CA ASN A 154 -8.21 1.18 -13.84
C ASN A 154 -8.25 2.60 -14.41
N SER A 155 -7.29 3.00 -15.25
CA SER A 155 -7.33 4.28 -15.97
C SER A 155 -8.52 4.35 -16.92
N VAL A 156 -8.70 3.36 -17.80
CA VAL A 156 -9.85 3.29 -18.72
C VAL A 156 -11.18 3.32 -17.95
N MET A 157 -11.26 2.58 -16.85
CA MET A 157 -12.42 2.55 -15.97
C MET A 157 -12.71 3.91 -15.33
N ASN A 158 -11.68 4.64 -14.90
CA ASN A 158 -11.85 5.97 -14.35
C ASN A 158 -12.36 6.95 -15.41
N ASP A 159 -11.95 6.80 -16.67
CA ASP A 159 -12.46 7.60 -17.76
C ASP A 159 -13.92 7.26 -18.09
N ILE A 160 -14.27 5.97 -18.15
CA ILE A 160 -15.67 5.51 -18.29
C ILE A 160 -16.54 6.07 -17.16
N ARG A 161 -16.05 6.05 -15.90
CA ARG A 161 -16.79 6.53 -14.72
C ARG A 161 -17.06 8.04 -14.74
N LYS A 162 -16.31 8.83 -15.51
CA LYS A 162 -16.57 10.28 -15.67
C LYS A 162 -17.76 10.55 -16.58
N HIS A 163 -18.15 9.60 -17.44
CA HIS A 163 -19.30 9.74 -18.32
C HIS A 163 -20.59 9.35 -17.58
N GLU A 164 -21.66 10.14 -17.74
CA GLU A 164 -22.96 9.91 -17.07
C GLU A 164 -23.67 8.64 -17.56
N THR A 165 -23.35 8.18 -18.77
CA THR A 165 -23.97 7.01 -19.40
C THR A 165 -22.93 5.96 -19.78
N GLU A 166 -22.98 4.80 -19.13
CA GLU A 166 -22.17 3.62 -19.49
C GLU A 166 -22.75 2.94 -20.75
N THR A 167 -21.92 2.76 -21.77
CA THR A 167 -22.28 1.98 -22.96
C THR A 167 -22.34 0.47 -22.63
N ASN A 168 -22.93 -0.33 -23.54
CA ASN A 168 -22.91 -1.79 -23.39
C ASN A 168 -21.49 -2.37 -23.44
N GLU A 169 -20.58 -1.74 -24.20
CA GLU A 169 -19.16 -2.13 -24.27
C GLU A 169 -18.46 -1.83 -22.93
N ASP A 170 -18.74 -0.68 -22.32
CA ASP A 170 -18.21 -0.32 -21.00
C ASP A 170 -18.62 -1.32 -19.92
N LYS A 171 -19.87 -1.76 -19.92
CA LYS A 171 -20.36 -2.78 -18.96
C LYS A 171 -19.68 -4.13 -19.15
N LEU A 172 -19.46 -4.53 -20.40
CA LEU A 172 -18.76 -5.77 -20.74
C LEU A 172 -17.31 -5.73 -20.28
N ILE A 173 -16.64 -4.58 -20.50
CA ILE A 173 -15.33 -4.27 -19.95
C ILE A 173 -15.43 -4.44 -18.43
N ILE A 174 -16.18 -3.61 -17.70
CA ILE A 174 -16.31 -3.67 -16.23
C ILE A 174 -16.47 -5.11 -15.70
N SER A 175 -17.38 -5.90 -16.30
CA SER A 175 -17.60 -7.31 -15.92
C SER A 175 -16.34 -8.17 -16.08
N ARG A 176 -15.63 -8.06 -17.20
CA ARG A 176 -14.41 -8.86 -17.45
C ARG A 176 -13.30 -8.57 -16.45
N LEU A 177 -13.05 -7.30 -16.10
CA LEU A 177 -12.04 -7.02 -15.08
C LEU A 177 -12.51 -7.49 -13.70
N THR A 178 -13.80 -7.34 -13.40
CA THR A 178 -14.36 -7.90 -12.15
C THR A 178 -14.07 -9.38 -12.08
N ASP A 179 -14.46 -10.15 -13.11
CA ASP A 179 -14.25 -11.60 -13.18
C ASP A 179 -12.76 -11.96 -13.08
N PHE A 180 -11.89 -11.17 -13.72
CA PHE A 180 -10.44 -11.37 -13.68
C PHE A 180 -9.85 -11.16 -12.27
N ILE A 181 -10.18 -10.05 -11.61
CA ILE A 181 -9.71 -9.76 -10.25
C ILE A 181 -10.31 -10.76 -9.26
N SER A 182 -11.58 -11.12 -9.42
CA SER A 182 -12.23 -12.20 -8.65
C SER A 182 -11.51 -13.52 -8.83
N TYR A 183 -11.14 -13.89 -10.06
CA TYR A 183 -10.38 -15.11 -10.33
C TYR A 183 -9.01 -15.09 -9.65
N MET A 184 -8.26 -13.98 -9.76
CA MET A 184 -6.98 -13.82 -9.07
C MET A 184 -7.11 -13.97 -7.56
N ALA A 185 -8.14 -13.36 -6.97
CA ALA A 185 -8.41 -13.47 -5.55
C ALA A 185 -8.77 -14.93 -5.15
N ASN A 186 -9.59 -15.61 -5.95
CA ASN A 186 -10.05 -16.99 -5.70
C ASN A 186 -8.96 -18.05 -5.88
N ILE A 187 -7.95 -17.83 -6.71
CA ILE A 187 -6.79 -18.74 -6.85
C ILE A 187 -5.75 -18.55 -5.72
N ALA A 188 -6.15 -17.89 -4.63
CA ALA A 188 -5.37 -17.68 -3.41
C ALA A 188 -4.08 -16.87 -3.63
N ILE A 189 -4.05 -15.96 -4.62
CA ILE A 189 -2.85 -15.15 -4.87
C ILE A 189 -2.52 -14.27 -3.66
N LEU A 190 -3.54 -13.74 -2.99
CA LEU A 190 -3.43 -12.91 -1.79
C LEU A 190 -2.79 -13.69 -0.64
N ASP A 191 -3.25 -14.92 -0.39
CA ASP A 191 -2.66 -15.81 0.63
C ASP A 191 -1.19 -16.13 0.35
N ARG A 192 -0.83 -16.30 -0.93
CA ARG A 192 0.56 -16.57 -1.34
C ARG A 192 1.45 -15.34 -1.17
N ILE A 193 0.96 -14.14 -1.49
CA ILE A 193 1.67 -12.89 -1.23
C ILE A 193 1.84 -12.69 0.29
N ALA A 194 0.81 -12.95 1.08
CA ALA A 194 0.85 -12.87 2.54
C ALA A 194 1.92 -13.80 3.13
N ALA A 195 1.95 -15.07 2.68
CA ALA A 195 2.95 -16.04 3.10
C ALA A 195 4.38 -15.59 2.75
N PHE A 196 4.56 -14.99 1.57
CA PHE A 196 5.83 -14.41 1.16
C PHE A 196 6.24 -13.22 2.03
N PHE A 197 5.37 -12.21 2.22
CA PHE A 197 5.66 -11.03 3.05
C PHE A 197 5.99 -11.37 4.50
N ARG A 198 5.27 -12.33 5.10
CA ARG A 198 5.58 -12.85 6.44
C ARG A 198 7.01 -13.38 6.53
N SER A 199 7.48 -14.05 5.49
CA SER A 199 8.79 -14.69 5.46
C SER A 199 9.91 -13.72 5.06
N ALA A 200 9.60 -12.74 4.20
CA ALA A 200 10.59 -11.81 3.63
C ALA A 200 11.13 -10.77 4.63
N ARG A 201 10.51 -10.70 5.82
CA ARG A 201 10.78 -9.76 6.91
C ARG A 201 12.26 -9.60 7.31
N ALA A 202 13.11 -10.61 7.05
CA ALA A 202 14.51 -10.66 7.50
C ALA A 202 15.57 -10.37 6.42
N ILE A 203 15.18 -10.18 5.15
CA ILE A 203 16.14 -10.31 4.02
C ILE A 203 16.26 -9.05 3.17
N VAL A 204 15.33 -8.11 3.34
CA VAL A 204 15.24 -6.88 2.54
C VAL A 204 16.50 -6.00 2.65
N ASN A 205 17.19 -6.02 3.80
CA ASN A 205 18.36 -5.17 4.04
C ASN A 205 19.68 -5.77 3.49
N THR A 206 19.63 -6.86 2.72
CA THR A 206 20.81 -7.40 2.05
C THR A 206 21.08 -6.61 0.76
N THR A 207 22.12 -5.78 0.75
CA THR A 207 22.43 -4.72 -0.24
C THR A 207 22.61 -5.19 -1.70
N LYS A 208 22.54 -6.50 -1.96
CA LYS A 208 22.65 -7.12 -3.30
C LYS A 208 21.36 -7.82 -3.75
N SER A 209 20.27 -7.72 -2.99
CA SER A 209 19.07 -8.50 -3.24
C SER A 209 18.13 -7.83 -4.24
N ARG A 210 17.59 -8.64 -5.16
CA ARG A 210 16.48 -8.26 -6.07
C ARG A 210 15.09 -8.39 -5.40
N ILE A 211 15.06 -8.88 -4.17
CA ILE A 211 13.84 -9.06 -3.37
C ILE A 211 13.09 -7.74 -3.09
N PRO A 212 13.74 -6.60 -2.81
CA PRO A 212 13.03 -5.34 -2.61
C PRO A 212 12.23 -4.91 -3.85
N ASP A 213 12.74 -5.18 -5.06
CA ASP A 213 12.04 -4.89 -6.31
C ASP A 213 10.83 -5.81 -6.45
N MET A 214 10.99 -7.10 -6.15
CA MET A 214 9.89 -8.07 -6.11
C MET A 214 8.78 -7.65 -5.13
N ILE A 215 9.14 -7.25 -3.90
CA ILE A 215 8.19 -6.74 -2.90
C ILE A 215 7.45 -5.53 -3.45
N THR A 216 8.16 -4.59 -4.06
CA THR A 216 7.58 -3.36 -4.62
C THR A 216 6.54 -3.68 -5.69
N HIS A 217 6.84 -4.59 -6.62
CA HIS A 217 5.88 -4.97 -7.66
C HIS A 217 4.70 -5.80 -7.13
N LEU A 218 4.89 -6.62 -6.09
CA LEU A 218 3.79 -7.31 -5.41
C LEU A 218 2.87 -6.33 -4.66
N LEU A 219 3.43 -5.34 -3.97
CA LEU A 219 2.66 -4.25 -3.34
C LEU A 219 1.87 -3.47 -4.40
N ASN A 220 2.50 -3.15 -5.53
CA ASN A 220 1.82 -2.48 -6.64
C ASN A 220 0.65 -3.33 -7.17
N LEU A 221 0.82 -4.64 -7.31
CA LEU A 221 -0.25 -5.54 -7.72
C LEU A 221 -1.43 -5.50 -6.74
N LEU A 222 -1.17 -5.67 -5.43
CA LEU A 222 -2.20 -5.57 -4.38
C LEU A 222 -2.93 -4.22 -4.43
N GLN A 223 -2.15 -3.16 -4.57
CA GLN A 223 -2.66 -1.80 -4.66
C GLN A 223 -3.62 -1.64 -5.84
N GLN A 224 -3.28 -2.15 -7.03
CA GLN A 224 -4.15 -2.07 -8.20
C GLN A 224 -5.43 -2.91 -8.08
N MET A 225 -5.35 -4.08 -7.44
CA MET A 225 -6.53 -4.89 -7.12
C MET A 225 -7.47 -4.17 -6.15
N ILE A 226 -6.93 -3.43 -5.17
CA ILE A 226 -7.73 -2.63 -4.23
C ILE A 226 -8.28 -1.35 -4.87
N TYR A 227 -7.51 -0.70 -5.75
CA TYR A 227 -7.96 0.48 -6.49
C TYR A 227 -9.25 0.20 -7.29
N PHE A 228 -9.40 -1.02 -7.82
CA PHE A 228 -10.59 -1.41 -8.54
C PHE A 228 -11.88 -1.32 -7.70
N SER A 229 -11.80 -1.67 -6.41
CA SER A 229 -12.91 -1.62 -5.45
C SER A 229 -13.23 -0.20 -4.97
N ARG A 230 -12.57 0.85 -5.48
CA ARG A 230 -12.87 2.23 -5.10
C ARG A 230 -14.21 2.72 -5.64
N PRO A 231 -15.01 3.44 -4.83
CA PRO A 231 -16.27 4.03 -5.26
C PRO A 231 -16.05 5.12 -6.33
N LYS A 232 -17.11 5.46 -7.08
CA LYS A 232 -17.10 6.53 -8.10
C LYS A 232 -16.86 7.91 -7.49
N ILE A 233 -17.32 8.13 -6.26
CA ILE A 233 -17.19 9.40 -5.53
C ILE A 233 -16.37 9.12 -4.28
N TYR A 234 -15.29 9.87 -4.07
CA TYR A 234 -14.58 9.85 -2.81
C TYR A 234 -15.45 10.52 -1.75
N LEU A 235 -15.87 9.71 -0.79
CA LEU A 235 -16.59 10.16 0.39
C LEU A 235 -15.67 9.94 1.60
N PRO A 236 -15.77 10.79 2.63
CA PRO A 236 -15.20 10.48 3.93
C PRO A 236 -15.57 9.05 4.37
N PRO A 237 -14.67 8.33 5.05
CA PRO A 237 -14.96 6.98 5.53
C PRO A 237 -16.09 6.95 6.59
N PHE A 238 -16.51 8.12 7.09
CA PHE A 238 -17.50 8.29 8.15
C PHE A 238 -18.96 8.34 7.63
N GLY A 239 -19.89 7.83 8.45
CA GLY A 239 -21.33 8.00 8.26
C GLY A 239 -22.08 6.82 7.60
N HIS A 240 -23.41 6.79 7.74
CA HIS A 240 -24.24 5.70 7.21
C HIS A 240 -24.25 5.59 5.67
N SER A 241 -23.90 6.66 4.96
CA SER A 241 -23.77 6.69 3.50
C SER A 241 -22.46 6.08 2.99
N SER A 242 -21.36 6.12 3.76
CA SER A 242 -20.08 5.50 3.37
C SER A 242 -20.18 3.97 3.36
N LYS A 243 -20.87 3.39 4.36
CA LYS A 243 -21.13 1.95 4.50
C LYS A 243 -21.93 1.34 3.33
N LYS A 244 -22.70 2.14 2.59
CA LYS A 244 -23.44 1.69 1.39
C LYS A 244 -22.63 1.81 0.10
N SER A 245 -21.46 2.47 0.13
CA SER A 245 -20.69 2.82 -1.08
C SER A 245 -19.56 1.85 -1.41
N VAL A 246 -19.17 0.96 -0.48
CA VAL A 246 -18.10 -0.01 -0.70
C VAL A 246 -18.61 -1.11 -1.63
N ASN A 247 -18.31 -0.94 -2.91
CA ASN A 247 -18.52 -1.99 -3.89
C ASN A 247 -17.25 -2.85 -3.88
N ASP A 248 -17.31 -4.01 -3.22
CA ASP A 248 -16.25 -5.05 -3.31
C ASP A 248 -16.71 -6.19 -4.23
N PRO A 249 -16.93 -5.92 -5.54
CA PRO A 249 -17.50 -6.92 -6.44
C PRO A 249 -16.56 -8.13 -6.62
N ALA A 250 -15.26 -7.92 -6.43
CA ALA A 250 -14.24 -8.94 -6.53
C ALA A 250 -13.88 -9.62 -5.19
N GLN A 251 -14.52 -9.23 -4.08
CA GLN A 251 -14.28 -9.77 -2.73
C GLN A 251 -12.82 -9.64 -2.24
N VAL A 252 -12.05 -8.72 -2.84
CA VAL A 252 -10.62 -8.55 -2.55
C VAL A 252 -10.45 -8.06 -1.12
N LEU A 253 -11.30 -7.14 -0.67
CA LEU A 253 -11.21 -6.59 0.67
C LEU A 253 -11.56 -7.65 1.73
N SER A 254 -12.54 -8.52 1.43
CA SER A 254 -12.88 -9.66 2.30
C SER A 254 -11.70 -10.63 2.47
N ILE A 255 -10.98 -10.95 1.40
CA ILE A 255 -9.81 -11.87 1.47
C ILE A 255 -8.61 -11.16 2.12
N MET A 256 -8.45 -9.87 1.87
CA MET A 256 -7.46 -9.04 2.58
C MET A 256 -7.71 -9.04 4.08
N LYS A 257 -8.97 -9.07 4.52
CA LYS A 257 -9.31 -9.21 5.93
C LYS A 257 -8.81 -10.53 6.51
N THR A 258 -9.05 -11.66 5.84
CA THR A 258 -8.64 -12.99 6.33
C THR A 258 -7.13 -13.20 6.30
N THR A 259 -6.40 -12.40 5.51
CA THR A 259 -4.93 -12.46 5.37
C THR A 259 -4.21 -11.37 6.17
N ASN A 260 -4.88 -10.68 7.09
CA ASN A 260 -4.32 -9.57 7.87
C ASN A 260 -3.64 -8.51 6.98
N PHE A 261 -4.36 -8.09 5.94
CA PHE A 261 -3.86 -7.20 4.87
C PHE A 261 -2.57 -7.72 4.23
N CYS A 262 -2.59 -9.00 3.84
CA CYS A 262 -1.44 -9.69 3.25
C CYS A 262 -0.14 -9.57 4.08
N GLU A 263 -0.23 -9.49 5.41
CA GLU A 263 0.95 -9.42 6.29
C GLU A 263 1.87 -8.22 6.03
N ILE A 264 1.34 -7.12 5.47
CA ILE A 264 2.12 -5.91 5.16
C ILE A 264 2.80 -5.35 6.41
N PHE A 265 2.12 -5.27 7.55
CA PHE A 265 2.75 -4.78 8.79
C PHE A 265 3.84 -5.71 9.32
N SER A 266 3.65 -7.02 9.22
CA SER A 266 4.68 -8.00 9.59
C SER A 266 5.95 -7.81 8.75
N LEU A 267 5.80 -7.51 7.46
CA LEU A 267 6.90 -7.16 6.57
C LEU A 267 7.59 -5.85 7.01
N LEU A 268 6.83 -4.75 7.14
CA LEU A 268 7.38 -3.44 7.50
C LEU A 268 8.11 -3.47 8.85
N TYR A 269 7.49 -4.11 9.84
CA TYR A 269 8.05 -4.29 11.17
C TYR A 269 9.39 -5.01 11.13
N GLY A 270 9.50 -6.12 10.39
CA GLY A 270 10.76 -6.85 10.27
C GLY A 270 11.84 -6.05 9.56
N ILE A 271 11.51 -5.38 8.45
CA ILE A 271 12.46 -4.53 7.72
C ILE A 271 13.09 -3.48 8.64
N LEU A 272 12.27 -2.80 9.44
CA LEU A 272 12.70 -1.72 10.31
C LEU A 272 13.45 -2.22 11.56
N ILE A 273 13.08 -3.36 12.14
CA ILE A 273 13.82 -3.93 13.28
C ILE A 273 15.24 -4.32 12.88
N HIS A 274 15.39 -5.01 11.75
CA HIS A 274 16.73 -5.39 11.30
C HIS A 274 17.59 -4.17 10.96
N ASP A 275 16.97 -3.07 10.53
CA ASP A 275 17.68 -1.81 10.36
C ASP A 275 18.13 -1.23 11.71
N THR A 276 17.26 -1.20 12.74
CA THR A 276 17.66 -0.77 14.09
C THR A 276 18.79 -1.61 14.69
N ASP A 277 18.76 -2.93 14.51
CA ASP A 277 19.78 -3.84 15.04
C ASP A 277 21.14 -3.65 14.34
N ASN A 278 21.13 -3.53 13.01
CA ASN A 278 22.35 -3.27 12.23
C ASN A 278 22.98 -1.93 12.61
N ASN A 279 22.16 -0.89 12.81
CA ASN A 279 22.64 0.43 13.20
C ASN A 279 23.23 0.44 14.61
N ASN A 280 22.58 -0.23 15.58
CA ASN A 280 23.10 -0.37 16.93
C ASN A 280 24.44 -1.13 16.96
N ASN A 281 24.57 -2.20 16.16
CA ASN A 281 25.83 -2.95 16.06
C ASN A 281 26.96 -2.15 15.41
N ASN A 282 26.66 -1.31 14.42
CA ASN A 282 27.66 -0.44 13.79
C ASN A 282 28.13 0.68 14.74
N ASN A 283 27.21 1.27 15.52
CA ASN A 283 27.55 2.29 16.51
C ASN A 283 28.45 1.73 17.63
N ASN A 284 28.29 0.46 18.01
CA ASN A 284 29.15 -0.20 19.00
C ASN A 284 30.58 -0.47 18.50
N ASN A 285 30.79 -0.48 17.18
CA ASN A 285 32.09 -0.74 16.54
C ASN A 285 32.79 0.53 16.02
N GLN A 286 32.15 1.71 16.09
CA GLN A 286 32.75 2.99 15.70
C GLN A 286 33.45 3.65 16.89
N THR A 287 34.78 3.70 16.81
CA THR A 287 35.65 4.44 17.74
C THR A 287 35.54 5.95 17.46
N MET A 288 34.75 6.65 18.27
CA MET A 288 34.87 8.07 18.70
C MET A 288 35.20 9.19 17.68
N HIS A 289 35.15 8.99 16.38
CA HIS A 289 35.22 10.07 15.40
C HIS A 289 34.10 9.93 14.36
N ASP A 290 33.26 10.96 14.28
CA ASP A 290 32.13 11.19 13.36
C ASP A 290 30.72 10.72 13.81
N ASN A 291 30.27 11.16 14.99
CA ASN A 291 28.90 10.98 15.52
C ASN A 291 27.78 11.76 14.78
N ASN A 292 27.96 12.17 13.52
CA ASN A 292 27.00 13.03 12.83
C ASN A 292 26.68 12.61 11.39
N SER A 293 26.95 11.36 10.99
CA SER A 293 26.36 10.85 9.75
C SER A 293 24.88 10.52 10.01
N PRO A 294 23.92 11.19 9.36
CA PRO A 294 22.51 10.89 9.57
C PRO A 294 22.24 9.47 9.09
N ILE A 295 21.55 8.67 9.92
CA ILE A 295 21.12 7.31 9.58
C ILE A 295 20.18 7.41 8.38
N THR A 296 20.66 7.11 7.17
CA THR A 296 19.86 7.18 5.94
C THR A 296 19.29 5.80 5.64
N LEU A 297 17.96 5.67 5.68
CA LEU A 297 17.30 4.47 5.15
C LEU A 297 17.68 4.30 3.69
N HIS A 298 17.92 3.06 3.28
CA HIS A 298 18.15 2.74 1.87
C HIS A 298 16.93 3.13 1.03
N GLU A 299 17.14 3.72 -0.15
CA GLU A 299 16.08 4.24 -1.02
C GLU A 299 14.98 3.21 -1.30
N LYS A 300 15.35 1.97 -1.61
CA LYS A 300 14.39 0.88 -1.83
C LYS A 300 13.49 0.59 -0.62
N THR A 301 14.02 0.74 0.60
CA THR A 301 13.23 0.57 1.83
C THR A 301 12.21 1.69 1.98
N LEU A 302 12.59 2.93 1.66
CA LEU A 302 11.67 4.07 1.67
C LEU A 302 10.52 3.87 0.66
N ILE A 303 10.81 3.36 -0.53
CA ILE A 303 9.80 3.04 -1.55
C ILE A 303 8.82 1.97 -1.03
N ILE A 304 9.33 0.89 -0.43
CA ILE A 304 8.49 -0.19 0.14
C ILE A 304 7.59 0.35 1.26
N LEU A 305 8.16 1.15 2.18
CA LEU A 305 7.40 1.78 3.26
C LEU A 305 6.29 2.66 2.69
N ASN A 306 6.63 3.55 1.76
CA ASN A 306 5.67 4.49 1.19
C ASN A 306 4.53 3.77 0.46
N ASN A 307 4.85 2.79 -0.40
CA ASN A 307 3.83 2.03 -1.14
C ASN A 307 2.93 1.22 -0.20
N SER A 308 3.50 0.65 0.87
CA SER A 308 2.75 -0.08 1.88
C SER A 308 1.78 0.82 2.64
N LEU A 309 2.23 2.00 3.05
CA LEU A 309 1.36 2.95 3.76
C LEU A 309 0.26 3.54 2.87
N ILE A 310 0.56 3.82 1.59
CA ILE A 310 -0.46 4.25 0.62
C ILE A 310 -1.56 3.17 0.48
N LEU A 311 -1.16 1.90 0.40
CA LEU A 311 -2.10 0.77 0.31
C LEU A 311 -2.96 0.67 1.56
N LEU A 312 -2.36 0.74 2.75
CA LEU A 312 -3.09 0.67 4.01
C LEU A 312 -4.04 1.85 4.20
N ASN A 313 -3.62 3.07 3.87
CA ASN A 313 -4.50 4.25 3.88
C ASN A 313 -5.64 4.12 2.86
N THR A 314 -5.39 3.49 1.71
CA THR A 314 -6.44 3.19 0.74
C THR A 314 -7.49 2.26 1.34
N ILE A 315 -7.05 1.22 2.05
CA ILE A 315 -7.93 0.25 2.71
C ILE A 315 -8.77 0.94 3.79
N ALA A 316 -8.17 1.85 4.58
CA ALA A 316 -8.89 2.62 5.58
C ALA A 316 -10.00 3.49 5.00
N ILE A 317 -9.78 4.08 3.83
CA ILE A 317 -10.80 4.87 3.11
C ILE A 317 -11.94 3.96 2.63
N LEU A 318 -11.63 2.73 2.22
CA LEU A 318 -12.63 1.78 1.74
C LEU A 318 -13.46 1.20 2.89
N ASP A 319 -12.82 0.71 3.95
CA ASP A 319 -13.52 0.14 5.10
C ASP A 319 -12.72 0.39 6.38
N LEU A 320 -13.10 1.48 7.05
CA LEU A 320 -12.51 1.93 8.29
C LEU A 320 -12.70 0.93 9.43
N ASP A 321 -13.87 0.28 9.49
CA ASP A 321 -14.21 -0.65 10.57
C ASP A 321 -13.31 -1.90 10.50
N ILE A 322 -13.16 -2.50 9.30
CA ILE A 322 -12.24 -3.62 9.08
C ILE A 322 -10.79 -3.20 9.34
N PHE A 323 -10.40 -2.02 8.85
CA PHE A 323 -9.06 -1.47 9.05
C PHE A 323 -8.70 -1.32 10.53
N GLN A 324 -9.55 -0.65 11.31
CA GLN A 324 -9.32 -0.44 12.74
C GLN A 324 -9.37 -1.75 13.52
N THR A 325 -10.23 -2.69 13.13
CA THR A 325 -10.34 -4.00 13.81
C THR A 325 -9.06 -4.81 13.65
N ILE A 326 -8.54 -4.95 12.42
CA ILE A 326 -7.33 -5.74 12.16
C ILE A 326 -6.11 -5.10 12.80
N LEU A 327 -5.90 -3.80 12.60
CA LEU A 327 -4.74 -3.12 13.19
C LEU A 327 -4.86 -2.97 14.71
N GLY A 328 -6.07 -3.07 15.24
CA GLY A 328 -6.36 -3.07 16.68
C GLY A 328 -6.00 -4.38 17.36
N GLU A 329 -5.76 -5.48 16.63
CA GLU A 329 -5.28 -6.72 17.26
C GLU A 329 -3.95 -6.51 17.97
N GLU A 330 -3.76 -7.16 19.13
CA GLU A 330 -2.62 -6.91 20.04
C GLU A 330 -1.26 -6.97 19.34
N THR A 331 -1.01 -8.04 18.57
CA THR A 331 0.25 -8.25 17.86
C THR A 331 0.47 -7.19 16.78
N ILE A 332 -0.55 -6.91 15.96
CA ILE A 332 -0.43 -5.97 14.83
C ILE A 332 -0.33 -4.53 15.34
N SER A 333 -1.08 -4.18 16.39
CA SER A 333 -1.01 -2.88 17.06
C SER A 333 0.39 -2.61 17.64
N LEU A 334 1.07 -3.62 18.18
CA LEU A 334 2.47 -3.50 18.63
C LEU A 334 3.41 -3.19 17.44
N GLN A 335 3.27 -3.93 16.34
CA GLN A 335 4.07 -3.71 15.12
C GLN A 335 3.82 -2.32 14.55
N LEU A 336 2.56 -1.89 14.46
CA LEU A 336 2.16 -0.56 14.02
C LEU A 336 2.83 0.53 14.86
N ARG A 337 2.80 0.44 16.20
CA ARG A 337 3.44 1.43 17.08
C ARG A 337 4.95 1.50 16.86
N HIS A 338 5.61 0.36 16.65
CA HIS A 338 7.03 0.34 16.33
C HIS A 338 7.32 1.01 14.98
N VAL A 339 6.59 0.64 13.92
CA VAL A 339 6.74 1.22 12.58
C VAL A 339 6.48 2.74 12.63
N ALA A 340 5.40 3.17 13.28
CA ALA A 340 5.06 4.57 13.44
C ALA A 340 6.15 5.35 14.18
N ASN A 341 6.59 4.85 15.35
CA ASN A 341 7.62 5.51 16.13
C ASN A 341 8.95 5.63 15.38
N TYR A 342 9.31 4.59 14.64
CA TYR A 342 10.52 4.60 13.83
C TYR A 342 10.42 5.66 12.73
N ILE A 343 9.35 5.67 11.93
CA ILE A 343 9.17 6.61 10.82
C ILE A 343 9.13 8.05 11.32
N LEU A 344 8.35 8.34 12.37
CA LEU A 344 8.21 9.67 12.97
C LEU A 344 9.56 10.19 13.49
N ALA A 345 10.37 9.34 14.14
CA ALA A 345 11.68 9.71 14.65
C ALA A 345 12.73 9.99 13.54
N HIS A 346 12.73 9.20 12.46
CA HIS A 346 13.81 9.24 11.47
C HIS A 346 13.52 10.15 10.27
N CYS A 347 12.25 10.28 9.86
CA CYS A 347 11.90 10.99 8.64
C CYS A 347 11.87 12.51 8.81
N HIS A 348 11.74 13.04 10.04
CA HIS A 348 11.80 14.49 10.26
C HIS A 348 13.22 15.05 9.98
N ASN A 349 14.28 14.35 10.40
CA ASN A 349 15.64 14.88 10.40
C ASN A 349 16.24 15.06 9.00
N GLN A 350 15.66 14.42 7.98
CA GLN A 350 16.15 14.43 6.61
C GLN A 350 15.11 15.08 5.69
N GLN A 351 15.35 16.34 5.30
CA GLN A 351 14.45 17.11 4.45
C GLN A 351 14.52 16.65 2.99
N THR A 352 13.90 15.50 2.69
CA THR A 352 13.72 15.00 1.33
C THR A 352 12.23 14.90 1.01
N THR A 353 11.87 15.01 -0.27
CA THR A 353 10.46 14.91 -0.72
C THR A 353 9.84 13.57 -0.37
N ILE A 354 10.60 12.48 -0.46
CA ILE A 354 10.13 11.13 -0.12
C ILE A 354 9.88 10.97 1.38
N ASN A 355 10.69 11.59 2.24
CA ASN A 355 10.48 11.58 3.68
C ASN A 355 9.25 12.39 4.08
N ASP A 356 9.02 13.55 3.46
CA ASP A 356 7.80 14.33 3.66
C ASP A 356 6.55 13.52 3.25
N THR A 357 6.60 12.83 2.10
CA THR A 357 5.48 11.96 1.68
C THR A 357 5.26 10.82 2.65
N LEU A 358 6.33 10.15 3.10
CA LEU A 358 6.24 9.04 4.02
C LEU A 358 5.68 9.49 5.38
N LEU A 359 6.11 10.66 5.85
CA LEU A 359 5.61 11.28 7.07
C LEU A 359 4.12 11.59 6.97
N HIS A 360 3.63 12.10 5.83
CA HIS A 360 2.20 12.27 5.61
C HIS A 360 1.43 10.96 5.64
N GLN A 361 1.95 9.94 4.96
CA GLN A 361 1.26 8.64 4.92
C GLN A 361 1.13 8.01 6.31
N ILE A 362 2.16 8.11 7.17
CA ILE A 362 2.07 7.57 8.53
C ILE A 362 1.13 8.40 9.42
N ILE A 363 1.10 9.73 9.27
CA ILE A 363 0.17 10.59 10.04
C ILE A 363 -1.29 10.28 9.65
N LEU A 364 -1.57 10.09 8.36
CA LEU A 364 -2.91 9.69 7.88
C LEU A 364 -3.31 8.32 8.43
N LEU A 365 -2.40 7.36 8.38
CA LEU A 365 -2.63 6.00 8.88
C LEU A 365 -2.98 5.99 10.37
N ILE A 366 -2.26 6.79 11.17
CA ILE A 366 -2.52 6.93 12.60
C ILE A 366 -3.88 7.61 12.85
N GLY A 367 -4.23 8.60 12.02
CA GLY A 367 -5.55 9.25 12.06
C GLY A 367 -6.67 8.23 11.83
N TYR A 368 -6.60 7.48 10.73
CA TYR A 368 -7.57 6.42 10.43
C TYR A 368 -7.61 5.31 11.50
N TYR A 369 -6.47 4.94 12.06
CA TYR A 369 -6.39 3.91 13.08
C TYR A 369 -7.13 4.29 14.37
N SER A 370 -7.13 5.57 14.73
CA SER A 370 -7.56 6.06 16.04
C SER A 370 -8.91 6.78 16.04
N VAL A 371 -9.33 7.36 14.91
CA VAL A 371 -10.53 8.18 14.83
C VAL A 371 -11.77 7.44 15.36
N LEU A 372 -12.41 8.02 16.37
CA LEU A 372 -13.59 7.47 17.05
C LEU A 372 -13.43 6.04 17.59
N ASN A 373 -12.20 5.63 17.92
CA ASN A 373 -11.91 4.31 18.46
C ASN A 373 -11.02 4.42 19.71
N GLN A 374 -11.67 4.46 20.88
CA GLN A 374 -11.00 4.73 22.16
C GLN A 374 -9.95 3.70 22.54
N ASP A 375 -10.15 2.42 22.19
CA ASP A 375 -9.17 1.37 22.44
C ASP A 375 -7.89 1.60 21.63
N ASN A 376 -8.03 1.92 20.33
CA ASN A 376 -6.90 2.22 19.46
C ASN A 376 -6.21 3.53 19.85
N GLN A 377 -6.96 4.56 20.26
CA GLN A 377 -6.41 5.81 20.80
C GLN A 377 -5.52 5.53 22.01
N CYS A 378 -6.04 4.80 23.01
CA CYS A 378 -5.30 4.42 24.21
C CYS A 378 -3.99 3.70 23.87
N ARG A 379 -4.01 2.78 22.90
CA ARG A 379 -2.81 2.04 22.46
C ARG A 379 -1.69 2.96 21.98
N LEU A 380 -1.99 4.08 21.33
CA LEU A 380 -0.99 5.05 20.88
C LEU A 380 -0.27 5.78 22.04
N ALA A 381 -0.87 5.77 23.23
CA ALA A 381 -0.29 6.32 24.45
C ALA A 381 0.58 5.31 25.25
N PHE A 382 0.70 4.06 24.79
CA PHE A 382 1.48 3.02 25.47
C PHE A 382 2.73 2.60 24.68
N GLY A 383 3.75 2.17 25.42
CA GLY A 383 5.02 1.65 24.87
C GLY A 383 6.21 2.51 25.26
N ASN A 384 7.28 2.40 24.46
CA ASN A 384 8.50 3.18 24.66
C ASN A 384 8.22 4.68 24.51
N ARG A 385 8.84 5.49 25.36
CA ARG A 385 8.78 6.95 25.27
C ARG A 385 9.90 7.48 24.36
N PRO A 386 9.65 8.55 23.57
CA PRO A 386 8.35 9.18 23.36
C PRO A 386 7.38 8.24 22.65
N THR A 387 6.11 8.22 23.09
CA THR A 387 5.06 7.41 22.45
C THR A 387 4.67 7.99 21.09
N VAL A 388 3.89 7.26 20.29
CA VAL A 388 3.44 7.73 18.96
C VAL A 388 2.72 9.08 19.08
N LEU A 389 1.84 9.22 20.07
CA LEU A 389 1.12 10.47 20.32
C LEU A 389 2.05 11.62 20.73
N GLN A 390 3.05 11.34 21.57
CA GLN A 390 4.05 12.34 21.95
C GLN A 390 4.91 12.78 20.76
N GLN A 391 5.32 11.83 19.91
CA GLN A 391 6.08 12.15 18.70
C GLN A 391 5.29 12.98 17.70
N LEU A 392 3.99 12.68 17.50
CA LEU A 392 3.11 13.51 16.67
C LEU A 392 3.04 14.96 17.17
N SER A 393 3.01 15.13 18.49
CA SER A 393 2.96 16.45 19.14
C SER A 393 4.30 17.21 19.05
N CYS A 394 5.39 16.51 18.74
CA CYS A 394 6.76 17.02 18.64
C CYS A 394 7.30 17.04 17.20
N LEU A 395 6.41 16.98 16.20
CA LEU A 395 6.78 17.11 14.79
C LEU A 395 7.40 18.49 14.47
N PRO A 396 8.07 18.65 13.31
CA PRO A 396 8.64 19.94 12.92
C PRO A 396 7.61 21.06 12.96
N PHE A 397 8.07 22.26 13.32
CA PHE A 397 7.26 23.47 13.38
C PHE A 397 6.39 23.73 12.13
N ARG A 398 6.85 23.31 10.93
CA ARG A 398 6.08 23.43 9.68
C ARG A 398 4.69 22.77 9.77
N TYR A 399 4.54 21.66 10.52
CA TYR A 399 3.26 20.98 10.71
C TYR A 399 2.27 21.73 11.61
N PHE A 400 2.74 22.76 12.32
CA PHE A 400 1.94 23.59 13.22
C PHE A 400 1.59 24.97 12.64
N VAL A 401 2.10 25.30 11.45
CA VAL A 401 1.99 26.66 10.88
C VAL A 401 1.47 26.66 9.45
N GLU A 402 1.98 25.76 8.60
CA GLU A 402 1.60 25.74 7.18
C GLU A 402 0.29 24.96 7.00
N SER A 403 -0.73 25.59 6.40
CA SER A 403 -2.08 25.01 6.25
C SER A 403 -2.07 23.58 5.73
N LYS A 404 -1.33 23.32 4.64
CA LYS A 404 -1.25 21.99 4.01
C LYS A 404 -0.81 20.86 4.94
N TYR A 405 0.06 21.16 5.92
CA TYR A 405 0.54 20.19 6.89
C TYR A 405 -0.38 20.13 8.13
N MET A 406 -0.94 21.27 8.54
CA MET A 406 -1.95 21.33 9.61
C MET A 406 -3.20 20.53 9.25
N ASP A 407 -3.61 20.59 7.98
CA ASP A 407 -4.77 19.87 7.42
C ASP A 407 -4.64 18.34 7.48
N ILE A 408 -3.44 17.84 7.78
CA ILE A 408 -3.15 16.42 8.00
C ILE A 408 -2.91 16.17 9.50
N LEU A 409 -2.05 16.96 10.15
CA LEU A 409 -1.67 16.72 11.55
C LEU A 409 -2.80 16.97 12.53
N PHE A 410 -3.50 18.10 12.44
CA PHE A 410 -4.48 18.48 13.46
C PHE A 410 -5.69 17.54 13.49
N PRO A 411 -6.26 17.13 12.35
CA PRO A 411 -7.29 16.09 12.32
C PRO A 411 -6.81 14.77 12.93
N THR A 412 -5.55 14.39 12.69
CA THR A 412 -4.96 13.19 13.31
C THR A 412 -4.80 13.37 14.83
N LEU A 413 -4.34 14.52 15.33
CA LEU A 413 -4.25 14.79 16.77
C LEU A 413 -5.64 14.74 17.43
N MET A 414 -6.66 15.24 16.73
CA MET A 414 -8.06 15.11 17.15
C MET A 414 -8.50 13.64 17.16
N ALA A 415 -8.22 12.89 16.09
CA ALA A 415 -8.53 11.46 16.00
C ALA A 415 -7.89 10.65 17.14
N CYS A 416 -6.67 11.00 17.55
CA CYS A 416 -5.95 10.33 18.64
C CYS A 416 -6.47 10.67 20.05
N SER A 417 -7.16 11.81 20.23
CA SER A 417 -7.43 12.36 21.57
C SER A 417 -8.87 12.76 21.86
N PHE A 418 -9.73 12.83 20.85
CA PHE A 418 -11.11 13.20 21.02
C PHE A 418 -11.86 12.08 21.75
N ASP A 419 -12.63 12.46 22.77
CA ASP A 419 -13.39 11.56 23.64
C ASP A 419 -12.55 10.52 24.40
N CYS A 420 -11.26 10.81 24.61
CA CYS A 420 -10.37 9.97 25.41
C CYS A 420 -9.50 10.80 26.36
N GLU A 421 -9.84 10.78 27.65
CA GLU A 421 -9.19 11.59 28.67
C GLU A 421 -7.69 11.26 28.83
N ALA A 422 -7.32 9.98 28.72
CA ALA A 422 -5.94 9.54 28.86
C ALA A 422 -5.03 10.14 27.77
N THR A 423 -5.43 10.03 26.50
CA THR A 423 -4.66 10.56 25.37
C THR A 423 -4.75 12.09 25.30
N ARG A 424 -5.91 12.67 25.63
CA ARG A 424 -6.05 14.14 25.76
C ARG A 424 -5.09 14.73 26.78
N THR A 425 -4.94 14.09 27.95
CA THR A 425 -4.05 14.59 29.02
C THR A 425 -2.58 14.60 28.56
N ILE A 426 -2.17 13.55 27.83
CA ILE A 426 -0.83 13.50 27.21
C ILE A 426 -0.70 14.63 26.20
N LEU A 427 -1.65 14.78 25.28
CA LEU A 427 -1.62 15.83 24.27
C LEU A 427 -1.55 17.24 24.87
N GLN A 428 -2.31 17.50 25.94
CA GLN A 428 -2.29 18.76 26.67
C GLN A 428 -0.95 19.04 27.37
N THR A 429 -0.20 17.97 27.73
CA THR A 429 1.12 18.09 28.32
C THR A 429 2.17 18.47 27.25
N GLU A 430 2.02 17.94 26.04
CA GLU A 430 2.97 18.19 24.94
C GLU A 430 2.69 19.50 24.17
N MET A 431 1.43 19.93 24.05
CA MET A 431 1.06 21.14 23.32
C MET A 431 -0.22 21.82 23.83
N SER A 432 -0.39 23.11 23.51
CA SER A 432 -1.60 23.86 23.86
C SER A 432 -2.81 23.42 23.04
N LEU A 433 -3.88 23.00 23.73
CA LEU A 433 -5.16 22.63 23.11
C LEU A 433 -5.88 23.82 22.45
N ASP A 434 -5.52 25.07 22.79
CA ASP A 434 -6.06 26.25 22.10
C ASP A 434 -5.71 26.25 20.60
N LEU A 435 -4.58 25.62 20.20
CA LEU A 435 -4.21 25.46 18.80
C LEU A 435 -5.26 24.64 18.03
N ILE A 436 -5.71 23.54 18.63
CA ILE A 436 -6.75 22.66 18.07
C ILE A 436 -8.09 23.41 18.01
N VAL A 437 -8.45 24.13 19.08
CA VAL A 437 -9.69 24.92 19.13
C VAL A 437 -9.71 25.97 18.01
N ASN A 438 -8.62 26.71 17.81
CA ASN A 438 -8.51 27.72 16.76
C ASN A 438 -8.59 27.08 15.36
N PHE A 439 -7.91 25.96 15.16
CA PHE A 439 -7.95 25.23 13.89
C PHE A 439 -9.37 24.76 13.53
N ILE A 440 -10.10 24.15 14.47
CA ILE A 440 -11.49 23.72 14.25
C ILE A 440 -12.38 24.91 13.89
N GLN A 441 -12.23 26.03 14.60
CA GLN A 441 -13.00 27.25 14.33
C GLN A 441 -12.77 27.74 12.89
N ILE A 442 -11.50 27.83 12.47
CA ILE A 442 -11.11 28.22 11.12
C ILE A 442 -11.79 27.30 10.09
N LYS A 443 -11.70 25.97 10.24
CA LYS A 443 -12.29 25.01 9.28
C LYS A 443 -13.81 25.03 9.23
N LEU A 444 -14.48 25.27 10.36
CA LEU A 444 -15.93 25.47 10.41
C LEU A 444 -16.37 26.78 9.75
N THR A 445 -15.51 27.81 9.69
CA THR A 445 -15.77 29.04 8.93
C THR A 445 -15.44 28.91 7.44
N GLU A 446 -14.35 28.25 7.08
CA GLU A 446 -13.89 28.05 5.69
C GLU A 446 -14.89 27.21 4.86
N THR A 447 -15.59 26.26 5.47
CA THR A 447 -16.60 25.41 4.81
C THR A 447 -17.76 26.15 4.15
N LYS A 448 -17.94 27.45 4.41
CA LYS A 448 -18.92 28.28 3.68
C LYS A 448 -18.42 28.70 2.28
N MET A 449 -17.15 28.43 1.95
CA MET A 449 -16.54 28.67 0.65
C MET A 449 -15.92 27.35 0.16
N THR A 450 -16.44 26.84 -0.95
CA THR A 450 -16.11 25.53 -1.53
C THR A 450 -14.64 25.43 -1.97
N ASN A 451 -13.77 24.80 -1.17
CA ASN A 451 -12.39 24.49 -1.54
C ASN A 451 -12.07 22.99 -1.34
N GLU A 452 -11.20 22.45 -2.18
CA GLU A 452 -10.67 21.08 -2.11
C GLU A 452 -9.88 20.81 -0.81
N ASP A 453 -9.27 21.84 -0.21
CA ASP A 453 -8.48 21.73 1.04
C ASP A 453 -9.33 21.31 2.24
N THR A 454 -10.62 21.66 2.25
CA THR A 454 -11.53 21.28 3.34
C THR A 454 -11.91 19.79 3.26
N PHE A 455 -11.76 19.17 2.09
CA PHE A 455 -12.02 17.75 1.89
C PHE A 455 -11.02 16.89 2.68
N ALA A 456 -9.72 17.24 2.67
CA ALA A 456 -8.68 16.48 3.36
C ALA A 456 -8.90 16.40 4.89
N PHE A 457 -9.30 17.51 5.52
CA PHE A 457 -9.67 17.54 6.94
C PHE A 457 -10.78 16.52 7.25
N TYR A 458 -11.87 16.54 6.48
CA TYR A 458 -13.03 15.68 6.71
C TYR A 458 -12.82 14.23 6.29
N MET A 459 -11.77 13.93 5.54
CA MET A 459 -11.35 12.55 5.30
C MET A 459 -10.80 11.89 6.56
N ILE A 460 -10.20 12.66 7.49
CA ILE A 460 -9.54 12.11 8.68
C ILE A 460 -10.40 12.23 9.94
N PHE A 461 -11.18 13.31 10.09
CA PHE A 461 -12.04 13.51 11.26
C PHE A 461 -13.47 13.88 10.84
N PRO A 462 -14.51 13.23 11.40
CA PRO A 462 -15.88 13.44 10.98
C PRO A 462 -16.35 14.87 11.24
N ARG A 463 -17.01 15.44 10.22
CA ARG A 463 -17.57 16.81 10.30
C ARG A 463 -18.57 16.95 11.44
N ASP A 464 -19.42 15.95 11.61
CA ASP A 464 -20.51 15.96 12.57
C ASP A 464 -19.99 16.05 14.02
N GLU A 465 -18.78 15.53 14.26
CA GLU A 465 -18.12 15.58 15.57
C GLU A 465 -17.32 16.85 15.83
N CYS A 466 -17.14 17.73 14.85
CA CYS A 466 -16.30 18.92 15.01
C CYS A 466 -16.82 19.87 16.10
N ASN A 467 -18.15 20.01 16.23
CA ASN A 467 -18.75 20.83 17.27
C ASN A 467 -18.56 20.21 18.66
N ASN A 468 -18.65 18.89 18.76
CA ASN A 468 -18.40 18.15 20.01
C ASN A 468 -16.92 18.26 20.40
N ALA A 469 -16.01 18.08 19.45
CA ALA A 469 -14.57 18.28 19.64
C ALA A 469 -14.25 19.70 20.12
N LEU A 470 -14.87 20.72 19.55
CA LEU A 470 -14.67 22.10 19.97
C LEU A 470 -15.11 22.34 21.41
N LYS A 471 -16.20 21.71 21.87
CA LYS A 471 -16.60 21.76 23.29
C LYS A 471 -15.61 21.00 24.18
N TYR A 472 -15.15 19.84 23.71
CA TYR A 472 -14.25 18.94 24.45
C TYR A 472 -12.86 19.55 24.71
N TYR A 473 -12.28 20.24 23.73
CA TYR A 473 -10.94 20.85 23.88
C TYR A 473 -10.95 22.24 24.51
N ARG A 474 -12.11 22.90 24.60
CA ARG A 474 -12.19 24.20 25.29
C ARG A 474 -11.88 24.02 26.78
N PRO A 475 -11.04 24.89 27.36
CA PRO A 475 -10.82 24.88 28.80
C PRO A 475 -12.13 25.26 29.51
N ILE A 476 -12.42 24.55 30.63
CA ILE A 476 -13.63 24.73 31.45
C ILE A 476 -13.82 26.20 31.88
N SER A 477 -12.72 26.95 32.04
CA SER A 477 -12.74 28.38 32.40
C SER A 477 -13.32 29.32 31.33
N LYS A 478 -13.47 28.88 30.07
CA LYS A 478 -14.10 29.66 28.98
C LYS A 478 -15.56 29.26 28.70
N LEU A 479 -16.11 28.29 29.44
CA LEU A 479 -17.53 27.89 29.34
C LEU A 479 -18.44 28.76 30.23
N THR A 480 -17.88 29.42 31.25
CA THR A 480 -18.57 30.36 32.14
C THR A 480 -18.54 31.79 31.58
N THR A 481 -19.42 32.11 30.64
CA THR A 481 -20.06 33.44 30.62
C THR A 481 -21.36 33.50 29.83
N ASN A 482 -21.58 32.64 28.82
CA ASN A 482 -22.76 32.76 27.95
C ASN A 482 -23.62 31.48 27.79
N GLN A 483 -23.44 30.45 28.62
CA GLN A 483 -24.25 29.22 28.55
C GLN A 483 -24.86 28.76 29.87
N ILE A 484 -24.69 29.53 30.96
CA ILE A 484 -25.35 29.24 32.24
C ILE A 484 -26.74 29.91 32.31
N GLU A 485 -26.98 30.98 31.53
CA GLU A 485 -28.29 31.66 31.54
C GLU A 485 -29.39 30.97 30.70
N SER A 486 -29.09 29.88 29.96
CA SER A 486 -30.12 29.16 29.20
C SER A 486 -30.48 27.77 29.74
N HIS A 487 -29.80 27.30 30.79
CA HIS A 487 -30.09 25.98 31.39
C HIS A 487 -30.81 26.09 32.73
N ASP A 488 -30.71 27.23 33.42
CA ASP A 488 -31.38 27.47 34.71
C ASP A 488 -32.84 27.97 34.59
N ASP A 489 -33.27 28.40 33.40
CA ASP A 489 -34.65 28.87 33.17
C ASP A 489 -35.61 27.74 32.74
N GLU A 490 -35.14 26.69 32.05
CA GLU A 490 -36.00 25.55 31.67
C GLU A 490 -36.28 24.56 32.83
N GLU A 491 -35.44 24.53 33.87
CA GLU A 491 -35.67 23.69 35.06
C GLU A 491 -36.59 24.34 36.10
N LYS A 492 -36.76 25.66 36.08
CA LYS A 492 -37.70 26.37 36.98
C LYS A 492 -39.14 26.39 36.46
N GLU A 493 -39.34 26.38 35.14
CA GLU A 493 -40.70 26.39 34.57
C GLU A 493 -41.44 25.04 34.69
N ASN A 494 -40.71 23.94 34.94
CA ASN A 494 -41.28 22.59 35.07
C ASN A 494 -41.69 22.19 36.51
N ILE A 495 -41.41 23.03 37.52
CA ILE A 495 -41.78 22.76 38.91
C ILE A 495 -43.09 23.48 39.32
N GLU A 496 -43.52 24.51 38.58
CA GLU A 496 -44.72 25.30 38.92
C GLU A 496 -46.04 24.81 38.30
N ILE A 497 -46.05 23.68 37.56
CA ILE A 497 -47.27 23.09 36.96
C ILE A 497 -47.73 21.79 37.67
N LYS A 498 -47.11 21.41 38.79
CA LYS A 498 -47.61 20.31 39.64
C LYS A 498 -47.62 20.67 41.13
N SER A 499 -48.56 21.54 41.48
CA SER A 499 -49.23 21.60 42.79
C SER A 499 -50.67 21.99 42.56
#